data_AF-A0A934XRK6-F1
#
_entry.id   AF-A0A934XRK6-F1
#
_cell.length_a   1.000
_cell.length_b   1.000
_cell.length_c   1.000
_cell.angle_alpha   90.00
_cell.angle_beta   90.00
_cell.angle_gamma   90.00
#
_symmetry.space_group_name_H-M   'P 1'
#
loop_
_entity.id
_entity.type
_entity.pdbx_description
1 polymer ?
#
loop_
_entity_poly.entity_id
_entity_poly.type
_entity_poly.pdbx_seq_one_letter_code
_entity_poly.pdbx_strand_id
1 'polypeptide(L)'
;MTDANRIAEASVAYGSAVADLQRPLILEREGQPLAVLISFEEYRRLRAIESNDEARRQTNWSALSDLLAEVHSRPSSYTPAEIEAEITAARAEVRQEHRGRQRSR
;
A
#
# COMPACT_ATOMS: atom_id res chain seq x y z
N MET A 1 -22.41 -65.42 -10.27
CA MET A 1 -23.05 -64.19 -9.77
C MET A 1 -21.98 -63.10 -9.78
N THR A 2 -22.01 -62.22 -10.78
CA THR A 2 -21.09 -61.08 -10.91
C THR A 2 -21.93 -59.83 -10.72
N ASP A 3 -21.84 -59.23 -9.53
CA ASP A 3 -22.48 -57.95 -9.23
C ASP A 3 -21.79 -56.85 -10.05
N ALA A 4 -22.55 -56.25 -10.95
CA ALA A 4 -22.11 -55.14 -11.75
C ALA A 4 -22.09 -53.88 -10.87
N ASN A 5 -20.88 -53.42 -10.52
CA ASN A 5 -20.65 -52.12 -9.90
C ASN A 5 -21.25 -51.02 -10.80
N ARG A 6 -22.47 -50.58 -10.49
CA ARG A 6 -23.10 -49.42 -11.12
C ARG A 6 -22.50 -48.16 -10.52
N ILE A 7 -21.51 -47.59 -11.22
CA ILE A 7 -21.03 -46.24 -10.94
C ILE A 7 -22.14 -45.29 -11.36
N ALA A 8 -22.86 -44.74 -10.38
CA ALA A 8 -23.81 -43.67 -10.62
C ALA A 8 -23.02 -42.36 -10.72
N GLU A 9 -22.87 -41.85 -11.94
CA GLU A 9 -22.32 -40.52 -12.17
C GLU A 9 -23.26 -39.50 -11.52
N ALA A 10 -22.76 -38.71 -10.57
CA ALA A 10 -23.52 -37.62 -9.99
C ALA A 10 -23.98 -36.70 -11.13
N SER A 11 -25.30 -36.53 -11.29
CA SER A 11 -25.85 -35.72 -12.36
C SER A 11 -25.48 -34.25 -12.15
N VAL A 12 -24.37 -33.82 -12.73
CA VAL A 12 -23.97 -32.42 -12.75
C VAL A 12 -24.73 -31.77 -13.90
N ALA A 13 -25.64 -30.85 -13.58
CA ALA A 13 -26.30 -30.02 -14.57
C ALA A 13 -25.26 -29.00 -15.10
N TYR A 14 -24.74 -29.26 -16.30
CA TYR A 14 -23.87 -28.31 -16.99
C TYR A 14 -24.74 -27.22 -17.62
N GLY A 15 -24.66 -26.00 -17.07
CA GLY A 15 -25.21 -24.79 -17.68
C GLY A 15 -24.10 -24.03 -18.40
N SER A 16 -24.29 -23.72 -19.69
CA SER A 16 -23.43 -22.78 -20.41
C SER A 16 -24.13 -21.44 -20.52
N ALA A 17 -23.54 -20.39 -19.95
CA ALA A 17 -23.96 -19.01 -20.17
C ALA A 17 -22.84 -18.27 -20.88
N VAL A 18 -23.16 -17.59 -21.98
CA VAL A 18 -22.25 -16.61 -22.58
C VAL A 18 -22.39 -15.35 -21.76
N ALA A 19 -21.33 -14.97 -21.07
CA ALA A 19 -21.32 -13.78 -20.24
C ALA A 19 -20.37 -12.74 -20.84
N ASP A 20 -20.84 -11.49 -20.88
CA ASP A 20 -20.02 -10.36 -21.26
C ASP A 20 -19.09 -9.96 -20.11
N LEU A 21 -17.78 -10.15 -20.31
CA LEU A 21 -16.74 -9.84 -19.34
C LEU A 21 -16.30 -8.35 -19.37
N GLN A 22 -17.04 -7.47 -20.04
CA GLN A 22 -16.86 -6.02 -19.87
C GLN A 22 -17.11 -5.55 -18.43
N ARG A 23 -17.82 -6.35 -17.63
CA ARG A 23 -17.93 -6.16 -16.17
C ARG A 23 -17.38 -7.40 -15.46
N PRO A 24 -16.67 -7.24 -14.33
CA PRO A 24 -16.24 -8.36 -13.50
C PRO A 24 -17.43 -9.21 -13.05
N LEU A 25 -17.30 -10.52 -13.13
CA LEU A 25 -18.30 -11.47 -12.63
C LEU A 25 -17.79 -12.12 -11.36
N ILE A 26 -18.62 -12.15 -10.33
CA ILE A 26 -18.31 -12.83 -9.07
C ILE A 26 -18.92 -14.23 -9.17
N LEU A 27 -18.08 -15.25 -9.04
CA LEU A 27 -18.50 -16.62 -8.87
C LEU A 27 -18.79 -16.85 -7.40
N GLU A 28 -20.00 -17.28 -7.09
CA GLU A 28 -20.44 -17.55 -5.72
C GLU A 28 -20.73 -19.03 -5.52
N ARG A 29 -20.50 -19.51 -4.30
CA ARG A 29 -20.94 -20.82 -3.83
C ARG A 29 -21.68 -20.65 -2.51
N GLU A 30 -22.92 -21.10 -2.45
CA GLU A 30 -23.75 -21.00 -1.23
C GLU A 30 -23.86 -19.54 -0.71
N GLY A 31 -23.89 -18.57 -1.64
CA GLY A 31 -23.96 -17.13 -1.33
C GLY A 31 -22.62 -16.50 -0.89
N GLN A 32 -21.51 -17.25 -0.94
CA GLN A 32 -20.17 -16.74 -0.63
C GLN A 32 -19.34 -16.55 -1.91
N PRO A 33 -18.63 -15.42 -2.05
CA PRO A 33 -17.77 -15.17 -3.21
C PRO A 33 -16.56 -16.10 -3.18
N LEU A 34 -16.33 -16.82 -4.28
CA LEU A 34 -15.25 -17.77 -4.47
C LEU A 34 -14.16 -17.20 -5.39
N ALA A 35 -14.55 -16.57 -6.49
CA ALA A 35 -13.61 -16.04 -7.48
C ALA A 35 -14.22 -14.87 -8.26
N VAL A 36 -13.36 -14.07 -8.88
CA VAL A 36 -13.77 -13.00 -9.79
C VAL A 36 -13.21 -13.31 -11.17
N LEU A 37 -14.09 -13.33 -12.18
CA LEU A 37 -13.73 -13.44 -13.58
C LEU A 37 -13.70 -12.04 -14.17
N ILE A 38 -12.59 -11.73 -14.85
CA ILE A 38 -12.38 -10.48 -15.58
C ILE A 38 -11.85 -10.79 -16.97
N SER A 39 -11.93 -9.83 -17.89
CA SER A 39 -11.26 -9.96 -19.18
C SER A 39 -9.75 -10.08 -18.99
N PHE A 40 -9.10 -10.81 -19.90
CA PHE A 40 -7.64 -10.97 -19.85
C PHE A 40 -6.90 -9.64 -20.01
N GLU A 41 -7.47 -8.70 -20.78
CA GLU A 41 -6.92 -7.35 -20.93
C GLU A 41 -6.94 -6.58 -19.61
N GLU A 42 -8.04 -6.65 -18.87
CA GLU A 42 -8.15 -5.99 -17.57
C GLU A 42 -7.19 -6.62 -16.56
N TYR A 43 -7.05 -7.95 -16.57
CA TYR A 43 -6.04 -8.64 -15.76
C TYR A 43 -4.63 -8.11 -16.05
N ARG A 44 -4.25 -7.99 -17.34
CA ARG A 44 -2.95 -7.44 -17.73
C ARG A 44 -2.76 -6.00 -17.27
N ARG A 45 -3.81 -5.18 -17.36
CA ARG A 45 -3.80 -3.79 -16.89
C ARG A 45 -3.52 -3.70 -15.39
N LEU A 46 -4.24 -4.48 -14.59
CA LEU A 46 -4.05 -4.53 -13.14
C LEU A 46 -2.65 -5.00 -12.76
N ARG A 47 -2.12 -6.03 -13.43
CA ARG A 47 -0.75 -6.51 -13.22
C ARG A 47 0.32 -5.47 -13.55
N ALA A 48 0.10 -4.67 -14.60
CA ALA A 48 1.02 -3.58 -14.93
C ALA A 48 1.02 -2.47 -13.87
N ILE A 49 -0.15 -2.14 -13.31
CA ILE A 49 -0.27 -1.17 -12.20
C ILE A 49 0.49 -1.70 -10.98
N GLU A 50 0.23 -2.94 -10.58
CA GLU A 50 0.89 -3.59 -9.43
C GLU A 50 2.41 -3.60 -9.57
N SER A 51 2.92 -3.92 -10.76
CA SER A 51 4.36 -3.90 -11.05
C SER A 51 4.97 -2.50 -10.95
N ASN A 52 4.26 -1.47 -11.42
CA ASN A 52 4.74 -0.09 -11.34
C ASN A 52 4.76 0.42 -9.90
N ASP A 53 3.76 0.05 -9.11
CA ASP A 53 3.70 0.44 -7.70
C ASP A 53 4.80 -0.24 -6.88
N GLU A 54 5.14 -1.50 -7.17
CA GLU A 54 6.26 -2.18 -6.51
C GLU A 54 7.60 -1.50 -6.81
N ALA A 55 7.85 -1.17 -8.08
CA ALA A 55 9.06 -0.45 -8.48
C ALA A 55 9.17 0.94 -7.81
N ARG A 56 8.04 1.66 -7.69
CA ARG A 56 7.96 2.95 -6.98
C ARG A 56 8.20 2.79 -5.49
N ARG A 57 7.61 1.78 -4.85
CA ARG A 57 7.86 1.49 -3.43
C ARG A 57 9.33 1.23 -3.17
N GLN A 58 9.97 0.40 -3.98
CA GLN A 58 11.40 0.10 -3.83
C GLN A 58 12.28 1.35 -4.01
N THR A 59 11.94 2.20 -4.98
CA THR A 59 12.65 3.47 -5.21
C THR A 59 12.48 4.43 -4.03
N ASN A 60 11.27 4.52 -3.47
CA ASN A 60 11.02 5.36 -2.30
C ASN A 60 11.74 4.85 -1.05
N TRP A 61 11.77 3.53 -0.84
CA TRP A 61 12.50 2.93 0.29
C TRP A 61 14.00 3.14 0.20
N SER A 62 14.59 3.00 -0.99
CA SER A 62 16.01 3.30 -1.21
C SER A 62 16.30 4.78 -0.97
N ALA A 63 15.50 5.70 -1.51
CA ALA A 63 15.65 7.13 -1.26
C ALA A 63 15.56 7.50 0.24
N LEU A 64 14.65 6.88 0.98
CA LEU A 64 14.55 7.07 2.43
C LEU A 64 15.79 6.54 3.16
N SER A 65 16.28 5.36 2.78
CA SER A 65 17.48 4.77 3.35
C SER A 65 18.70 5.66 3.12
N ASP A 66 18.85 6.22 1.91
CA ASP A 66 19.94 7.12 1.58
C ASP A 66 19.87 8.42 2.39
N LEU A 67 18.66 8.98 2.54
CA LEU A 67 18.44 10.17 3.37
C LEU A 67 18.79 9.91 4.84
N LEU A 68 18.41 8.75 5.38
CA LEU A 68 18.75 8.37 6.75
C LEU A 68 20.26 8.18 6.91
N ALA A 69 20.92 7.53 5.96
CA ALA A 69 22.36 7.37 5.95
C ALA A 69 23.06 8.74 5.91
N GLU A 70 22.58 9.66 5.08
CA GLU A 70 23.08 11.04 5.03
C GLU A 70 22.94 11.71 6.41
N VAL A 71 21.73 11.69 7.01
CA VAL A 71 21.48 12.31 8.32
C VAL A 71 22.34 11.68 9.41
N HIS A 72 22.51 10.36 9.44
CA HIS A 72 23.32 9.67 10.43
C HIS A 72 24.83 9.86 10.21
N SER A 73 25.26 10.08 8.96
CA SER A 73 26.66 10.35 8.62
C SER A 73 27.08 11.78 8.92
N ARG A 74 26.12 12.71 9.04
CA ARG A 74 26.41 14.06 9.50
C ARG A 74 26.95 13.96 10.91
N PRO A 75 28.17 14.47 11.18
CA PRO A 75 28.68 14.53 12.53
C PRO A 75 27.75 15.45 13.32
N SER A 76 26.85 14.87 14.12
CA SER A 76 26.17 15.60 15.18
C SER A 76 27.22 15.85 16.26
N SER A 77 28.04 16.89 16.08
CA SER A 77 28.94 17.37 17.12
C SER A 77 28.16 17.89 18.33
N TYR A 78 26.86 18.10 18.16
CA TYR A 78 25.94 18.48 19.21
C TYR A 78 25.66 17.30 20.14
N THR A 79 26.11 17.44 21.37
CA THR A 79 25.60 16.68 22.51
C THR A 79 24.12 17.01 22.73
N PRO A 80 23.34 16.11 23.37
CA PRO A 80 21.95 16.40 23.72
C PRO A 80 21.76 17.73 24.47
N ALA A 81 22.74 18.12 25.30
CA ALA A 81 22.72 19.40 26.01
C ALA A 81 22.85 20.62 25.09
N GLU A 82 23.68 20.52 24.04
CA GLU A 82 23.84 21.60 23.06
C GLU A 82 22.60 21.72 22.16
N ILE A 83 21.95 20.60 21.83
CA ILE A 83 20.66 20.60 21.12
C ILE A 83 19.58 21.32 21.95
N GLU A 84 19.45 20.98 23.24
CA GLU A 84 18.47 21.61 24.13
C GLU A 84 18.76 23.10 24.35
N ALA A 85 20.04 23.49 24.41
CA ALA A 85 20.45 24.88 24.49
C ALA A 85 20.05 25.67 23.23
N GLU A 86 20.28 25.12 22.04
CA GLU A 86 19.91 25.74 20.78
C GLU A 86 18.38 25.88 20.63
N ILE A 87 17.62 24.83 20.96
CA ILE A 87 16.14 24.86 20.99
C ILE A 87 15.64 25.95 21.96
N THR A 88 16.25 26.04 23.14
CA THR A 88 15.88 27.05 24.14
C THR A 88 16.18 28.46 23.67
N ALA A 89 17.34 28.68 23.03
CA ALA A 89 17.72 29.96 22.45
C ALA A 89 16.74 30.40 21.35
N ALA A 90 16.41 29.51 20.41
CA ALA A 90 15.44 29.78 19.34
C ALA A 90 14.06 30.13 19.89
N ARG A 91 13.59 29.41 20.92
CA ARG A 91 12.32 29.73 21.61
C ARG A 91 12.34 31.09 22.30
N ALA A 92 13.48 31.49 22.87
CA ALA A 92 13.63 32.79 23.51
C ALA A 92 13.61 33.94 22.49
N GLU A 93 14.25 33.76 21.35
CA GLU A 93 14.25 34.73 20.24
C GLU A 93 12.83 34.97 19.70
N VAL A 94 12.09 33.90 19.39
CA VAL A 94 10.69 34.00 18.96
C VAL A 94 9.84 34.73 20.00
N ARG A 95 10.05 34.45 21.29
CA ARG A 95 9.33 35.12 22.39
C ARG A 95 9.67 36.61 22.47
N GLN A 96 10.91 37.00 22.21
CA GLN A 96 11.32 38.40 22.18
C GLN A 96 10.75 39.14 20.97
N GLU A 97 10.74 38.53 19.78
CA GLU A 97 10.06 39.08 18.61
C GLU A 97 8.57 39.35 18.87
N HIS A 98 7.87 38.38 19.47
CA HIS A 98 6.45 38.53 19.78
C HIS A 98 6.19 39.67 20.78
N ARG A 99 7.04 39.83 21.80
CA ARG A 99 6.94 40.94 22.76
C ARG A 99 7.30 42.29 22.13
N GLY A 100 8.27 42.35 21.21
CA GLY A 100 8.62 43.56 20.47
C GLY A 100 7.48 44.03 19.55
N ARG A 101 6.83 43.09 18.87
CA ARG A 101 5.64 43.35 18.02
C ARG A 101 4.43 43.80 18.85
N GLN A 102 4.27 43.32 20.08
CA GLN A 102 3.19 43.75 20.99
C GLN A 102 3.42 45.13 21.63
N ARG A 103 4.68 45.59 21.77
CA ARG A 103 5.01 46.91 22.35
C ARG A 103 5.09 48.04 21.32
N SER A 104 5.06 47.70 20.03
CA SER A 104 5.09 48.65 18.90
C SER A 104 3.70 48.90 18.30
N ARG A 105 2.63 48.48 19.01
CA ARG A 105 1.23 48.78 18.74
C ARG A 105 0.68 49.61 19.90
#